data_AF-A0A420VPM0-F1
#
_entry.id   AF-A0A420VPM0-F1
#
_cell.length_a   1.000
_cell.length_b   1.000
_cell.length_c   1.000
_cell.angle_alpha   90.00
_cell.angle_beta   90.00
_cell.angle_gamma   90.00
#
_symmetry.space_group_name_H-M   'P 1'
#
loop_
_entity.id
_entity.type
_entity.pdbx_description
1 polymer ?
#
loop_
_entity_poly.entity_id
_entity_poly.type
_entity_poly.pdbx_seq_one_letter_code
_entity_poly.pdbx_strand_id
1 'polypeptide(L)'
;MKSLAKKLPLLTVNLVELRKYDKVLIINLFILLAVLFSNNASAQVDLNNLKNNWAQIDVTRLDGSKIIAVPDVRDVFQSLKIGDTKLYFNSSSVSPRKAFEIPYKLSDHTMVTSEFAGYEILLLSKDSLIYAKKFEDQDDPEKLKKFTFVRSGLLNDSFNRRYVDSLEIPANKFFTPD
;
A
#
# COMPACT_ATOMS: atom_id res chain seq x y z
N MET A 1 45.43 16.38 66.53
CA MET A 1 45.73 17.21 65.34
C MET A 1 46.26 16.31 64.21
N LYS A 2 45.44 15.99 63.19
CA LYS A 2 45.89 15.53 61.87
C LYS A 2 44.93 16.11 60.84
N SER A 3 45.45 17.06 60.05
CA SER A 3 44.77 17.68 58.91
C SER A 3 44.73 16.69 57.75
N LEU A 4 43.54 16.45 57.22
CA LEU A 4 43.32 15.65 56.00
C LEU A 4 42.73 16.56 54.92
N ALA A 5 43.57 17.47 54.42
CA ALA A 5 43.29 18.21 53.20
C ALA A 5 43.41 17.25 52.00
N LYS A 6 42.30 16.61 51.63
CA LYS A 6 42.19 15.77 50.45
C LYS A 6 42.21 16.71 49.22
N LYS A 7 43.34 16.74 48.49
CA LYS A 7 43.46 17.45 47.21
C LYS A 7 42.42 16.89 46.23
N LEU A 8 41.47 17.72 45.83
CA LEU A 8 40.58 17.43 44.70
C LEU A 8 41.39 17.67 43.41
N PRO A 9 41.50 16.69 42.50
CA PRO A 9 42.10 16.96 41.20
C PRO A 9 41.13 17.79 40.36
N LEU A 10 41.51 19.03 40.01
CA LEU A 10 40.83 19.78 38.97
C LEU A 10 41.04 19.05 37.63
N LEU A 11 40.00 18.42 37.13
CA LEU A 11 39.91 17.99 35.74
C LEU A 11 39.85 19.24 34.85
N THR A 12 41.00 19.72 34.42
CA THR A 12 41.08 20.73 33.35
C THR A 12 40.79 20.02 32.03
N VAL A 13 39.51 19.91 31.67
CA VAL A 13 39.12 19.50 30.33
C VAL A 13 39.47 20.64 29.38
N ASN A 14 40.27 20.34 28.34
CA ASN A 14 40.71 21.34 27.38
C ASN A 14 39.49 21.85 26.59
N LEU A 15 39.29 23.17 26.57
CA LEU A 15 38.19 23.83 25.83
C LEU A 15 38.17 23.45 24.33
N VAL A 16 39.33 23.08 23.77
CA VAL A 16 39.45 22.58 22.39
C VAL A 16 38.82 21.20 22.21
N GLU A 17 38.93 20.32 23.20
CA GLU A 17 38.31 18.99 23.17
C GLU A 17 36.80 19.10 23.32
N LEU A 18 36.30 19.91 24.27
CA LEU A 18 34.86 20.18 24.44
C LEU A 18 34.22 20.68 23.13
N ARG A 19 34.87 21.64 22.46
CA ARG A 19 34.38 22.19 21.18
C ARG A 19 34.38 21.15 20.03
N LYS A 20 35.20 20.11 20.13
CA LYS A 20 35.25 19.00 19.16
C LYS A 20 34.13 17.99 19.43
N TYR A 21 33.85 17.70 20.70
CA TYR A 21 32.70 16.89 21.12
C TYR A 21 31.37 17.54 20.73
N ASP A 22 31.23 18.86 20.91
CA ASP A 22 30.02 19.60 20.52
C ASP A 22 29.75 19.50 19.01
N LYS A 23 30.80 19.62 18.18
CA LYS A 23 30.67 19.48 16.72
C LYS A 23 30.23 18.08 16.31
N VAL A 24 30.79 17.04 16.92
CA VAL A 24 30.39 15.65 16.64
C VAL A 24 28.95 15.39 17.09
N LEU A 25 28.55 15.93 18.23
CA LEU A 25 27.19 15.82 18.75
C LEU A 25 26.17 16.50 17.83
N ILE A 26 26.48 17.70 17.33
CA ILE A 26 25.66 18.43 16.37
C ILE A 26 25.53 17.67 15.04
N ILE A 27 26.63 17.11 14.52
CA ILE A 27 26.62 16.31 13.29
C ILE A 27 25.75 15.06 13.46
N ASN A 28 25.90 14.33 14.57
CA ASN A 28 25.10 13.14 14.86
C ASN A 28 23.61 13.47 15.02
N LEU A 29 23.28 14.61 15.65
CA LEU A 29 21.91 15.09 15.76
C LEU A 29 21.31 15.41 14.39
N PHE A 30 22.08 16.06 13.51
CA PHE A 30 21.66 16.35 12.12
C PHE A 30 21.43 15.07 11.31
N ILE A 31 22.28 14.05 11.46
CA ILE A 31 22.10 12.75 10.81
C ILE A 31 20.83 12.06 11.33
N LEU A 32 20.60 12.09 12.65
CA LEU A 32 19.40 11.52 13.25
C LEU A 32 18.12 12.21 12.74
N LEU A 33 18.12 13.55 12.68
CA LEU A 33 17.02 14.33 12.11
C LEU A 33 16.81 13.99 10.63
N ALA A 34 17.88 13.92 9.83
CA ALA A 34 17.78 13.56 8.41
C ALA A 34 17.17 12.15 8.21
N VAL A 35 17.55 11.17 9.04
CA VAL A 35 16.97 9.82 9.01
C VAL A 35 15.50 9.85 9.41
N LEU A 36 15.13 10.57 10.47
CA LEU A 36 13.74 10.70 10.91
C LEU A 36 12.85 11.40 9.87
N PHE A 37 13.37 12.40 9.14
CA PHE A 37 12.65 13.09 8.08
C PHE A 37 12.62 12.33 6.75
N SER A 38 13.61 11.46 6.48
CA SER A 38 13.64 10.64 5.27
C SER A 38 12.51 9.59 5.19
N ASN A 39 11.95 9.18 6.33
CA ASN A 39 10.81 8.26 6.37
C ASN A 39 9.46 8.91 6.02
N ASN A 40 9.41 10.25 5.89
CA ASN A 40 8.22 10.99 5.44
C ASN A 40 8.25 11.32 3.95
N ALA A 41 9.15 10.70 3.17
CA ALA A 41 8.99 10.65 1.73
C ALA A 41 7.71 9.85 1.45
N SER A 42 6.57 10.55 1.43
CA SER A 42 5.30 10.09 0.91
C SER A 42 5.62 9.40 -0.41
N ALA A 43 5.55 8.07 -0.43
CA ALA A 43 5.73 7.29 -1.63
C ALA A 43 4.59 7.70 -2.55
N GLN A 44 4.84 8.71 -3.40
CA GLN A 44 3.84 9.25 -4.29
C GLN A 44 3.29 8.07 -5.10
N VAL A 45 1.97 7.87 -5.03
CA VAL A 45 1.32 6.79 -5.74
C VAL A 45 1.66 6.94 -7.22
N ASP A 46 2.38 5.96 -7.77
CA ASP A 46 2.71 5.96 -9.20
C ASP A 46 1.41 5.76 -9.98
N LEU A 47 0.85 6.89 -10.43
CA LEU A 47 -0.39 6.97 -11.17
C LEU A 47 -0.38 6.10 -12.44
N ASN A 48 0.79 5.90 -13.05
CA ASN A 48 0.93 5.06 -14.23
C ASN A 48 0.76 3.57 -13.89
N ASN A 49 1.20 3.17 -12.70
CA ASN A 49 0.98 1.81 -12.21
C ASN A 49 -0.46 1.61 -11.72
N LEU A 50 -1.05 2.61 -11.06
CA LEU A 50 -2.41 2.53 -10.54
C LEU A 50 -3.45 2.31 -11.67
N LYS A 51 -3.31 3.07 -12.77
CA LYS A 51 -4.20 3.02 -13.94
C LYS A 51 -3.99 1.72 -14.73
N ASN A 52 -4.75 0.69 -14.37
CA ASN A 52 -4.65 -0.61 -15.00
C ASN A 52 -5.94 -1.43 -14.95
N ASN A 53 -5.87 -2.62 -15.54
CA ASN A 53 -6.83 -3.69 -15.34
C ASN A 53 -6.29 -4.64 -14.26
N TRP A 54 -7.10 -4.84 -13.23
CA TRP A 54 -6.77 -5.59 -12.03
C TRP A 54 -7.75 -6.75 -11.89
N ALA A 55 -7.23 -7.96 -11.65
CA ALA A 55 -8.03 -9.13 -11.32
C ALA A 55 -8.02 -9.32 -9.80
N GLN A 56 -9.20 -9.42 -9.19
CA GLN A 56 -9.34 -9.67 -7.77
C GLN A 56 -8.95 -11.12 -7.46
N ILE A 57 -8.05 -11.32 -6.50
CA ILE A 57 -7.63 -12.66 -6.08
C ILE A 57 -8.08 -13.01 -4.66
N ASP A 58 -8.31 -12.00 -3.81
CA ASP A 58 -8.70 -12.21 -2.43
C ASP A 58 -9.46 -11.01 -1.84
N VAL A 59 -10.33 -11.29 -0.87
CA VAL A 59 -11.04 -10.30 -0.05
C VAL A 59 -11.02 -10.75 1.40
N THR A 60 -10.39 -9.95 2.26
CA THR A 60 -10.25 -10.20 3.69
C THR A 60 -10.72 -8.99 4.48
N ARG A 61 -10.76 -9.10 5.81
CA ARG A 61 -10.82 -7.91 6.68
C ARG A 61 -9.45 -7.23 6.74
N LEU A 62 -9.42 -5.98 7.20
CA LEU A 62 -8.18 -5.21 7.30
C LEU A 62 -7.18 -5.88 8.24
N ASP A 63 -7.66 -6.44 9.35
CA ASP A 63 -6.92 -7.29 10.29
C ASP A 63 -6.39 -8.62 9.70
N GLY A 64 -6.83 -8.98 8.48
CA GLY A 64 -6.47 -10.21 7.77
C GLY A 64 -7.38 -11.40 8.04
N SER A 65 -8.39 -11.28 8.88
CA SER A 65 -9.32 -12.38 9.13
C SER A 65 -10.28 -12.60 7.95
N LYS A 66 -10.76 -13.84 7.81
CA LYS A 66 -11.66 -14.23 6.70
C LYS A 66 -13.05 -13.64 6.89
N ILE A 67 -13.66 -13.18 5.79
CA ILE A 67 -15.05 -12.75 5.78
C ILE A 67 -15.94 -14.00 5.76
N ILE A 68 -16.73 -14.19 6.83
CA ILE A 68 -17.62 -15.37 7.00
C ILE A 68 -19.06 -15.04 6.57
N ALA A 69 -19.40 -13.76 6.42
CA ALA A 69 -20.73 -13.31 6.03
C ALA A 69 -21.02 -13.53 4.53
N VAL A 70 -22.31 -13.62 4.18
CA VAL A 70 -22.78 -13.66 2.79
C VAL A 70 -22.18 -12.47 2.03
N PRO A 71 -21.49 -12.69 0.90
CA PRO A 71 -20.90 -11.60 0.12
C PRO A 71 -21.98 -10.58 -0.27
N ASP A 72 -21.73 -9.29 -0.05
CA ASP A 72 -22.53 -8.23 -0.68
C ASP A 72 -22.40 -8.41 -2.20
N VAL A 73 -23.43 -8.09 -2.99
CA VAL A 73 -23.37 -8.12 -4.46
C VAL A 73 -22.20 -7.27 -4.97
N ARG A 74 -21.82 -6.24 -4.22
CA ARG A 74 -20.64 -5.40 -4.46
C ARG A 74 -19.30 -6.07 -4.12
N ASP A 75 -19.28 -7.24 -3.49
CA ASP A 75 -18.06 -8.02 -3.26
C ASP A 75 -17.83 -9.10 -4.35
N VAL A 76 -18.79 -9.24 -5.29
CA VAL A 76 -18.80 -10.27 -6.33
C VAL A 76 -18.10 -9.82 -7.62
N PHE A 77 -17.54 -8.61 -7.67
CA PHE A 77 -16.74 -8.20 -8.83
C PHE A 77 -15.43 -8.99 -8.88
N GLN A 78 -15.09 -9.47 -10.06
CA GLN A 78 -13.90 -10.29 -10.29
C GLN A 78 -12.76 -9.46 -10.88
N SER A 79 -13.08 -8.31 -11.49
CA SER A 79 -12.09 -7.37 -12.00
C SER A 79 -12.44 -5.91 -11.72
N LEU A 80 -11.38 -5.11 -11.63
CA LEU A 80 -11.41 -3.68 -11.44
C LEU A 80 -10.55 -3.04 -12.54
N LYS A 81 -11.12 -2.11 -13.30
CA LYS A 81 -10.35 -1.21 -14.16
C LYS A 81 -10.31 0.17 -13.53
N ILE A 82 -9.11 0.72 -13.36
CA ILE A 82 -8.90 2.07 -12.84
C ILE A 82 -8.54 2.97 -14.01
N GLY A 83 -9.46 3.88 -14.38
CA GLY A 83 -9.23 4.91 -15.39
C GLY A 83 -8.77 6.23 -14.77
N ASP A 84 -8.76 7.31 -15.54
CA ASP A 84 -8.30 8.62 -15.07
C ASP A 84 -9.20 9.23 -13.98
N THR A 85 -10.52 9.00 -14.08
CA THR A 85 -11.52 9.64 -13.20
C THR A 85 -12.60 8.69 -12.69
N LYS A 86 -12.56 7.43 -13.14
CA LYS A 86 -13.59 6.43 -12.82
C LYS A 86 -12.97 5.07 -12.48
N LEU A 87 -13.59 4.42 -11.50
CA LEU A 87 -13.39 3.01 -11.17
C LEU A 87 -14.47 2.20 -11.87
N TYR A 88 -14.09 1.13 -12.56
CA TYR A 88 -15.01 0.23 -13.26
C TYR A 88 -14.93 -1.15 -12.64
N PHE A 89 -16.00 -1.58 -11.99
CA PHE A 89 -16.09 -2.89 -11.36
C PHE A 89 -16.85 -3.82 -12.30
N ASN A 90 -16.26 -4.96 -12.63
CA ASN A 90 -16.88 -5.93 -13.54
C ASN A 90 -17.10 -7.29 -12.86
N SER A 91 -18.20 -7.94 -13.19
CA SER A 91 -18.59 -9.23 -12.61
C SER A 91 -17.75 -10.42 -13.09
N SER A 92 -16.92 -10.24 -14.12
CA SER A 92 -16.01 -11.25 -14.66
C SER A 92 -14.70 -10.60 -15.11
N SER A 93 -13.61 -11.34 -14.98
CA SER A 93 -12.29 -10.96 -15.53
C SER A 93 -12.14 -11.34 -17.01
N VAL A 94 -13.03 -12.19 -17.51
CA VAL A 94 -12.89 -12.88 -18.81
C VAL A 94 -13.87 -12.37 -19.84
N SER A 95 -15.10 -12.12 -19.42
CA SER A 95 -16.11 -11.43 -20.20
C SER A 95 -16.63 -10.27 -19.37
N PRO A 96 -15.89 -9.13 -19.31
CA PRO A 96 -16.20 -8.04 -18.39
C PRO A 96 -17.58 -7.47 -18.68
N ARG A 97 -18.59 -7.93 -17.95
CA ARG A 97 -19.87 -7.24 -17.87
C ARG A 97 -19.75 -6.20 -16.78
N LYS A 98 -19.86 -4.94 -17.18
CA LYS A 98 -19.83 -3.79 -16.27
C LYS A 98 -20.90 -4.00 -15.20
N ALA A 99 -20.46 -4.20 -13.96
CA ALA A 99 -21.36 -4.31 -12.82
C ALA A 99 -21.78 -2.89 -12.39
N PHE A 100 -20.81 -2.03 -12.15
CA PHE A 100 -21.04 -0.60 -11.87
C PHE A 100 -19.77 0.22 -12.08
N GLU A 101 -19.92 1.55 -12.19
CA GLU A 101 -18.82 2.51 -12.21
C GLU A 101 -19.02 3.58 -11.15
N ILE A 102 -17.91 4.09 -10.60
CA ILE A 102 -17.94 5.15 -9.58
C ILE A 102 -16.87 6.19 -9.94
N PRO A 103 -17.22 7.49 -9.98
CA PRO A 103 -16.22 8.54 -10.13
C PRO A 103 -15.30 8.57 -8.90
N TYR A 104 -14.04 8.92 -9.09
CA TYR A 104 -13.11 9.10 -7.99
C TYR A 104 -12.16 10.27 -8.21
N LYS A 105 -11.61 10.78 -7.11
CA LYS A 105 -10.45 11.67 -7.09
C LYS A 105 -9.36 10.99 -6.27
N LEU A 106 -8.11 11.06 -6.75
CA LEU A 106 -6.98 10.62 -5.95
C LEU A 106 -6.53 11.76 -5.04
N SER A 107 -6.48 11.51 -3.74
CA SER A 107 -5.88 12.38 -2.74
C SER A 107 -4.89 11.55 -1.95
N ASP A 108 -3.59 11.83 -2.12
CA ASP A 108 -2.50 11.03 -1.57
C ASP A 108 -2.64 9.54 -1.91
N HIS A 109 -2.79 8.69 -0.89
CA HIS A 109 -3.00 7.24 -1.03
C HIS A 109 -4.46 6.85 -1.04
N THR A 110 -5.41 7.79 -1.16
CA THR A 110 -6.84 7.51 -1.09
C THR A 110 -7.55 7.82 -2.41
N MET A 111 -8.24 6.82 -2.97
CA MET A 111 -9.22 7.02 -4.03
C MET A 111 -10.56 7.43 -3.39
N VAL A 112 -10.81 8.73 -3.33
CA VAL A 112 -12.01 9.33 -2.75
C VAL A 112 -13.17 9.20 -3.72
N THR A 113 -14.24 8.51 -3.31
CA THR A 113 -15.43 8.27 -4.15
C THR A 113 -16.65 9.09 -3.75
N SER A 114 -16.70 9.54 -2.50
CA SER A 114 -17.67 10.50 -1.97
C SER A 114 -17.04 11.26 -0.80
N GLU A 115 -17.78 12.21 -0.22
CA GLU A 115 -17.37 12.93 0.99
C GLU A 115 -17.08 11.97 2.16
N PHE A 116 -17.91 10.92 2.31
CA PHE A 116 -17.87 10.01 3.45
C PHE A 116 -17.14 8.69 3.19
N ALA A 117 -16.70 8.42 1.94
CA ALA A 117 -16.19 7.11 1.57
C ALA A 117 -15.12 7.14 0.47
N GLY A 118 -14.17 6.21 0.59
CA GLY A 118 -13.15 5.97 -0.42
C GLY A 118 -12.44 4.65 -0.22
N TYR A 119 -11.30 4.52 -0.89
CA TYR A 119 -10.43 3.36 -0.80
C TYR A 119 -8.99 3.83 -0.53
N GLU A 120 -8.42 3.37 0.58
CA GLU A 120 -7.02 3.61 0.92
C GLU A 120 -6.12 2.55 0.29
N ILE A 121 -5.15 3.00 -0.51
CA ILE A 121 -4.15 2.18 -1.16
C ILE A 121 -3.09 1.81 -0.12
N LEU A 122 -3.09 0.56 0.28
CA LEU A 122 -2.12 0.01 1.24
C LEU A 122 -0.83 -0.43 0.55
N LEU A 123 -0.95 -0.90 -0.70
CA LEU A 123 0.18 -1.31 -1.53
C LEU A 123 -0.14 -1.07 -3.00
N LEU A 124 0.80 -0.44 -3.71
CA LEU A 124 0.80 -0.36 -5.16
C LEU A 124 2.19 -0.71 -5.68
N SER A 125 2.24 -1.68 -6.58
CA SER A 125 3.43 -2.05 -7.34
C SER A 125 3.06 -2.20 -8.81
N LYS A 126 4.04 -2.58 -9.64
CA LYS A 126 3.78 -2.92 -11.04
C LYS A 126 2.71 -4.01 -11.18
N ASP A 127 2.76 -5.02 -10.30
CA ASP A 127 2.04 -6.28 -10.51
C ASP A 127 0.92 -6.52 -9.50
N SER A 128 0.91 -5.77 -8.40
CA SER A 128 -0.03 -5.95 -7.29
C SER A 128 -0.61 -4.62 -6.81
N LEU A 129 -1.89 -4.67 -6.47
CA LEU A 129 -2.63 -3.58 -5.84
C LEU A 129 -3.37 -4.14 -4.62
N ILE A 130 -3.24 -3.46 -3.48
CA ILE A 130 -4.01 -3.74 -2.28
C ILE A 130 -4.64 -2.43 -1.82
N TYR A 131 -5.95 -2.44 -1.63
CA TYR A 131 -6.64 -1.33 -0.98
C TYR A 131 -7.62 -1.81 0.08
N ALA A 132 -7.95 -0.93 1.01
CA ALA A 132 -9.01 -1.14 1.99
C ALA A 132 -10.12 -0.10 1.84
N LYS A 133 -11.35 -0.47 2.21
CA LYS A 133 -12.43 0.51 2.34
C LYS A 133 -12.07 1.51 3.43
N LYS A 134 -12.38 2.78 3.18
CA LYS A 134 -12.24 3.87 4.13
C LYS A 134 -13.56 4.62 4.21
N PHE A 135 -14.03 4.87 5.43
CA PHE A 135 -15.22 5.67 5.71
C PHE A 135 -14.86 6.70 6.77
N GLU A 136 -15.43 7.90 6.71
CA GLU A 136 -15.10 8.99 7.64
C GLU A 136 -15.31 8.61 9.11
N ASP A 137 -16.39 7.88 9.41
CA ASP A 137 -16.79 7.51 10.78
C ASP A 137 -16.47 6.05 11.16
N GLN A 138 -15.64 5.33 10.38
CA GLN A 138 -15.37 3.92 10.64
C GLN A 138 -13.93 3.53 10.39
N ASP A 139 -13.17 3.43 11.49
CA ASP A 139 -11.77 3.01 11.50
C ASP A 139 -11.56 1.59 12.06
N ASP A 140 -12.63 0.90 12.48
CA ASP A 140 -12.55 -0.44 13.06
C ASP A 140 -12.02 -1.46 12.02
N PRO A 141 -10.79 -2.00 12.19
CA PRO A 141 -10.18 -2.89 11.21
C PRO A 141 -10.96 -4.19 10.98
N GLU A 142 -11.73 -4.64 11.96
CA GLU A 142 -12.56 -5.86 11.84
C GLU A 142 -13.83 -5.63 11.01
N LYS A 143 -14.19 -4.36 10.76
CA LYS A 143 -15.35 -4.00 9.94
C LYS A 143 -14.96 -3.58 8.53
N LEU A 144 -13.71 -3.19 8.33
CA LEU A 144 -13.21 -2.74 7.03
C LEU A 144 -12.73 -3.91 6.18
N LYS A 145 -13.11 -3.89 4.91
CA LYS A 145 -12.68 -4.89 3.92
C LYS A 145 -11.41 -4.44 3.23
N LYS A 146 -10.51 -5.39 3.03
CA LYS A 146 -9.28 -5.30 2.27
C LYS A 146 -9.39 -6.17 1.02
N PHE A 147 -9.03 -5.60 -0.11
CA PHE A 147 -9.12 -6.22 -1.43
C PHE A 147 -7.73 -6.35 -2.02
N THR A 148 -7.42 -7.54 -2.52
CA THR A 148 -6.11 -7.86 -3.10
C THR A 148 -6.27 -8.17 -4.58
N PHE A 149 -5.43 -7.53 -5.39
CA PHE A 149 -5.46 -7.65 -6.84
C PHE A 149 -4.09 -7.93 -7.43
N VAL A 150 -4.13 -8.58 -8.59
CA VAL A 150 -2.99 -8.75 -9.48
C VAL A 150 -3.29 -8.12 -10.85
N ARG A 151 -2.26 -7.61 -11.54
CA ARG A 151 -2.43 -7.04 -12.87
C ARG A 151 -2.94 -8.12 -13.84
N SER A 152 -4.06 -7.87 -14.53
CA SER A 152 -4.71 -8.88 -15.37
C SER A 152 -3.81 -9.43 -16.49
N GLY A 153 -2.94 -8.60 -17.07
CA GLY A 153 -2.00 -9.03 -18.12
C GLY A 153 -1.06 -10.16 -17.69
N LEU A 154 -0.68 -10.22 -16.41
CA LEU A 154 0.21 -11.26 -15.89
C LEU A 154 -0.46 -12.63 -15.87
N LEU A 155 -1.77 -12.66 -15.60
CA LEU A 155 -2.54 -13.89 -15.62
C LEU A 155 -2.59 -14.45 -17.05
N ASN A 156 -2.87 -13.59 -18.03
CA ASN A 156 -2.88 -13.96 -19.44
C ASN A 156 -1.50 -14.45 -19.92
N ASP A 157 -0.42 -13.72 -19.61
CA ASP A 157 0.95 -14.11 -20.01
C ASP A 157 1.39 -15.42 -19.37
N SER A 158 0.98 -15.66 -18.12
CA SER A 158 1.26 -16.94 -17.44
C SER A 158 0.49 -18.10 -18.06
N PHE A 159 -0.75 -17.84 -18.50
CA PHE A 159 -1.62 -18.84 -19.11
C PHE A 159 -1.15 -19.17 -20.53
N ASN A 160 -0.92 -18.16 -21.35
CA ASN A 160 -0.40 -18.30 -22.70
C ASN A 160 0.94 -19.05 -22.71
N ARG A 161 1.86 -18.77 -21.77
CA ARG A 161 3.11 -19.54 -21.64
C ARG A 161 2.88 -21.00 -21.26
N ARG A 162 1.91 -21.28 -20.40
CA ARG A 162 1.62 -22.66 -19.93
C ARG A 162 1.03 -23.54 -21.03
N TYR A 163 0.29 -22.94 -21.98
CA TYR A 163 -0.44 -23.66 -23.03
C TYR A 163 0.02 -23.31 -24.44
N VAL A 164 1.23 -22.75 -24.60
CA VAL A 164 1.75 -22.28 -25.90
C VAL A 164 1.77 -23.38 -26.97
N ASP A 165 1.98 -24.63 -26.56
CA ASP A 165 2.03 -25.81 -27.44
C ASP A 165 0.80 -26.73 -27.28
N SER A 166 -0.24 -26.28 -26.57
CA SER A 166 -1.44 -27.09 -26.32
C SER A 166 -2.50 -26.86 -27.41
N LEU A 167 -3.01 -27.94 -27.99
CA LEU A 167 -4.19 -27.90 -28.88
C LEU A 167 -5.49 -27.67 -28.11
N GLU A 168 -5.48 -27.89 -26.79
CA GLU A 168 -6.63 -27.70 -25.91
C GLU A 168 -6.26 -26.69 -24.81
N ILE A 169 -6.90 -25.52 -24.84
CA ILE A 169 -6.70 -24.47 -23.86
C ILE A 169 -7.96 -24.39 -22.98
N PRO A 170 -7.91 -24.86 -21.72
CA PRO A 170 -9.10 -24.85 -20.87
C PRO A 170 -9.43 -23.43 -20.43
N ALA A 171 -10.66 -22.97 -20.70
CA ALA A 171 -11.16 -21.72 -20.14
C ALA A 171 -11.27 -21.81 -18.60
N ASN A 172 -11.01 -20.70 -17.91
CA ASN A 172 -11.16 -20.60 -16.45
C ASN A 172 -11.71 -19.24 -16.04
N LYS A 173 -11.90 -19.01 -14.73
CA LYS A 173 -12.50 -17.77 -14.18
C LYS A 173 -11.72 -16.48 -14.48
N PHE A 174 -10.47 -16.58 -14.91
CA PHE A 174 -9.57 -15.47 -15.21
C PHE A 174 -9.14 -15.40 -16.68
N PHE A 175 -9.42 -16.42 -17.49
CA PHE A 175 -8.98 -16.46 -18.88
C PHE A 175 -9.93 -17.29 -19.75
N THR A 176 -10.26 -16.77 -20.93
CA THR A 176 -10.85 -17.51 -22.06
C THR A 176 -9.95 -17.22 -23.26
N PRO A 177 -9.52 -18.25 -24.01
CA PRO A 177 -8.77 -18.07 -25.24
C PRO A 177 -9.66 -17.46 -26.33
N ASP A 178 -9.13 -16.47 -27.05
CA ASP A 178 -9.77 -15.85 -28.21
C ASP A 178 -9.68 -16.73 -29.47
#